data_AF-M1DZT6-F1
#
_entry.id   AF-M1DZT6-F1
#
_cell.length_a   1.000
_cell.length_b   1.000
_cell.length_c   1.000
_cell.angle_alpha   90.00
_cell.angle_beta   90.00
_cell.angle_gamma   90.00
#
_symmetry.space_group_name_H-M   'P 1'
#
loop_
_entity.id
_entity.type
_entity.pdbx_description
1 polymer ?
#
loop_
_entity_poly.entity_id
_entity_poly.type
_entity_poly.pdbx_seq_one_letter_code
_entity_poly.pdbx_strand_id
1 'polypeptide(L)'
;MGATGTGKSRLSIDLFTHFRGKIINSDKMLVYMGLDIVTNKITHAEKQGVRHYLLDEIEPDSDFTAEDFCLKSIVYIENILKTQSVPIIVGVSNSYIEKLVEDPVFMFKYKYDSCFI
;
A
#
# COMPACT_ATOMS: atom_id res chain seq x y z
N MET A 1 12.09 1.25 -3.20
CA MET A 1 12.66 -0.11 -3.05
C MET A 1 13.80 -0.06 -2.03
N GLY A 2 13.68 -0.79 -0.93
CA GLY A 2 14.69 -0.77 0.13
C GLY A 2 14.40 -1.85 1.18
N ALA A 3 15.44 -2.36 1.82
CA ALA A 3 15.35 -3.44 2.79
C ALA A 3 14.58 -3.05 4.07
N THR A 4 13.97 -4.03 4.70
CA THR A 4 13.26 -3.95 5.99
C THR A 4 14.20 -3.38 7.06
N GLY A 5 13.81 -2.29 7.73
CA GLY A 5 14.61 -1.65 8.80
C GLY A 5 15.29 -0.31 8.46
N THR A 6 15.15 0.20 7.24
CA THR A 6 15.80 1.46 6.78
C THR A 6 15.07 2.76 7.16
N GLY A 7 14.12 2.74 8.09
CA GLY A 7 13.42 3.96 8.51
C GLY A 7 12.36 4.47 7.52
N LYS A 8 11.90 3.62 6.58
CA LYS A 8 10.82 3.91 5.63
C LYS A 8 9.54 4.40 6.28
N SER A 9 9.19 3.86 7.45
CA SER A 9 8.00 4.32 8.19
C SER A 9 8.14 5.77 8.65
N ARG A 10 9.35 6.23 9.02
CA ARG A 10 9.58 7.64 9.38
C ARG A 10 9.58 8.55 8.15
N LEU A 11 10.22 8.11 7.05
CA LEU A 11 10.27 8.89 5.81
C LEU A 11 8.89 8.99 5.15
N SER A 12 8.08 7.94 5.27
CA SER A 12 6.70 7.96 4.80
C SER A 12 5.89 8.94 5.64
N ILE A 13 5.96 8.87 6.98
CA ILE A 13 5.31 9.82 7.92
C ILE A 13 5.69 11.28 7.63
N ASP A 14 6.97 11.61 7.43
CA ASP A 14 7.38 12.99 7.12
C ASP A 14 6.84 13.48 5.77
N LEU A 15 6.74 12.60 4.76
CA LEU A 15 6.05 12.90 3.51
C LEU A 15 4.54 13.11 3.74
N PHE A 16 3.92 12.36 4.65
CA PHE A 16 2.48 12.48 4.97
C PHE A 16 2.12 13.81 5.63
N THR A 17 2.96 14.31 6.54
CA THR A 17 2.71 15.58 7.23
C THR A 17 2.65 16.76 6.27
N HIS A 18 3.34 16.67 5.12
CA HIS A 18 3.33 17.70 4.07
C HIS A 18 2.34 17.43 2.92
N PHE A 19 2.08 16.17 2.54
CA PHE A 19 1.36 15.84 1.30
C PHE A 19 -0.04 15.22 1.44
N ARG A 20 -0.61 15.12 2.66
CA ARG A 20 -1.93 14.48 2.88
C ARG A 20 -2.04 13.12 2.16
N GLY A 21 -0.95 12.36 2.17
CA GLY A 21 -0.90 11.10 1.44
C GLY A 21 -1.86 10.06 2.04
N LYS A 22 -2.15 9.02 1.26
CA LYS A 22 -2.79 7.80 1.76
C LYS A 22 -1.99 6.57 1.33
N ILE A 23 -1.83 5.59 2.22
CA ILE A 23 -0.96 4.44 2.00
C ILE A 23 -1.77 3.28 1.42
N ILE A 24 -1.22 2.60 0.42
CA ILE A 24 -1.71 1.30 -0.05
C ILE A 24 -0.62 0.26 0.27
N ASN A 25 -0.94 -0.69 1.14
CA ASN A 25 -0.03 -1.76 1.50
C ASN A 25 0.05 -2.80 0.37
N SER A 26 1.28 -3.11 -0.07
CA SER A 26 1.51 -4.15 -1.08
C SER A 26 1.98 -5.49 -0.50
N ASP A 27 2.19 -5.60 0.81
CA ASP A 27 2.66 -6.84 1.43
C ASP A 27 1.53 -7.85 1.62
N LYS A 28 1.65 -9.04 0.99
CA LYS A 28 0.60 -10.08 1.00
C LYS A 28 0.19 -10.53 2.39
N MET A 29 1.15 -10.61 3.33
CA MET A 29 0.86 -11.13 4.68
C MET A 29 0.17 -10.08 5.55
N LEU A 30 0.45 -8.79 5.30
CA LEU A 30 -0.13 -7.67 6.05
C LEU A 30 -1.57 -7.34 5.62
N VAL A 31 -2.01 -7.85 4.48
CA VAL A 31 -3.38 -7.68 3.98
C VAL A 31 -4.41 -8.42 4.87
N TYR A 32 -3.99 -9.54 5.48
CA TYR A 32 -4.87 -10.40 6.26
C TYR A 32 -5.12 -9.91 7.70
N MET A 33 -6.36 -10.12 8.15
CA MET A 33 -6.83 -9.75 9.47
C MET A 33 -6.16 -10.55 10.59
N GLY A 34 -5.84 -9.91 11.72
CA GLY A 34 -5.49 -10.60 12.97
C GLY A 34 -4.08 -11.20 13.06
N LEU A 35 -3.22 -11.00 12.05
CA LEU A 35 -1.82 -11.46 12.05
C LEU A 35 -0.83 -10.51 12.74
N ASP A 36 -1.31 -9.62 13.60
CA ASP A 36 -0.59 -8.44 14.10
C ASP A 36 0.75 -8.77 14.78
N ILE A 37 0.79 -9.86 15.53
CA ILE A 37 1.97 -10.33 16.29
C ILE A 37 3.03 -10.92 15.36
N VAL A 38 2.62 -11.59 14.27
CA VAL A 38 3.53 -12.31 13.37
C VAL A 38 4.13 -11.39 12.31
N THR A 39 3.40 -10.34 11.92
CA THR A 39 3.79 -9.48 10.79
C THR A 39 4.38 -8.13 11.21
N ASN A 40 4.65 -7.92 12.52
CA ASN A 40 5.19 -6.68 13.07
C ASN A 40 4.41 -5.43 12.57
N LYS A 41 3.07 -5.49 12.67
CA LYS A 41 2.17 -4.46 12.11
C LYS A 41 2.38 -3.11 12.79
N ILE A 42 2.37 -2.06 11.98
CA ILE A 42 2.40 -0.66 12.45
C ILE A 42 1.18 -0.41 13.33
N THR A 43 1.43 0.00 14.57
CA THR A 43 0.39 0.30 15.56
C THR A 43 -0.40 1.55 15.17
N HIS A 44 -1.65 1.68 15.65
CA HIS A 44 -2.45 2.90 15.41
C HIS A 44 -1.75 4.19 15.86
N ALA A 45 -0.92 4.13 16.91
CA ALA A 45 -0.11 5.25 17.36
C ALA A 45 0.95 5.67 16.33
N GLU A 46 1.57 4.70 15.66
CA GLU A 46 2.56 4.95 14.60
C GLU A 46 1.92 5.37 13.26
N LYS A 47 0.65 5.01 13.01
CA LYS A 47 -0.09 5.45 11.82
C LYS A 47 -0.33 6.97 11.81
N GLN A 48 -0.25 7.67 12.94
CA GLN A 48 -0.38 9.12 13.07
C GLN A 48 -1.58 9.74 12.31
N GLY A 49 -2.70 9.02 12.22
CA GLY A 49 -3.90 9.45 11.49
C GLY A 49 -3.88 9.25 9.98
N VAL A 50 -2.82 8.67 9.42
CA VAL A 50 -2.72 8.30 8.00
C VAL A 50 -3.62 7.09 7.73
N ARG A 51 -4.39 7.15 6.63
CA ARG A 51 -5.22 6.04 6.19
C ARG A 51 -4.35 5.02 5.44
N HIS A 52 -4.39 3.78 5.90
CA HIS A 52 -3.77 2.63 5.23
C HIS A 52 -4.86 1.78 4.60
N TYR A 53 -4.73 1.52 3.30
CA TYR A 53 -5.54 0.58 2.54
C TYR A 53 -4.80 -0.75 2.40
N LEU A 54 -5.55 -1.84 2.21
CA LEU A 54 -5.03 -3.22 2.08
C LEU A 54 -4.15 -3.66 3.26
N LEU A 55 -4.48 -3.16 4.45
CA LEU A 55 -3.83 -3.52 5.70
C LEU A 55 -4.94 -3.98 6.65
N ASP A 56 -4.92 -5.25 7.05
CA ASP A 56 -5.97 -5.81 7.92
C ASP A 56 -7.38 -5.74 7.29
N GLU A 57 -7.49 -5.96 5.97
CA GLU A 57 -8.75 -5.80 5.21
C GLU A 57 -9.35 -7.11 4.70
N ILE A 58 -8.57 -8.19 4.65
CA ILE A 58 -9.00 -9.49 4.10
C ILE A 58 -9.05 -10.54 5.20
N GLU A 59 -10.10 -11.35 5.22
CA GLU A 59 -10.20 -12.47 6.15
C GLU A 59 -9.13 -13.53 5.85
N PRO A 60 -8.49 -14.14 6.86
CA PRO A 60 -7.41 -15.10 6.67
C PRO A 60 -7.82 -16.35 5.86
N ASP A 61 -9.11 -16.70 5.84
CA ASP A 61 -9.65 -17.83 5.09
C ASP A 61 -10.02 -17.46 3.63
N SER A 62 -9.85 -16.20 3.22
CA SER A 62 -10.11 -15.75 1.86
C SER A 62 -8.86 -15.83 0.98
N ASP A 63 -9.01 -16.28 -0.27
CA ASP A 63 -7.93 -16.21 -1.25
C ASP A 63 -7.73 -14.75 -1.71
N PHE A 64 -6.51 -14.22 -1.55
CA PHE A 64 -6.13 -12.90 -2.07
C PHE A 64 -5.04 -13.02 -3.14
N THR A 65 -5.42 -12.80 -4.40
CA THR A 65 -4.51 -12.95 -5.54
C THR A 65 -3.79 -11.65 -5.89
N ALA A 66 -2.78 -11.75 -6.78
CA ALA A 66 -2.11 -10.56 -7.33
C ALA A 66 -3.04 -9.71 -8.21
N GLU A 67 -4.04 -10.34 -8.83
CA GLU A 67 -5.04 -9.63 -9.64
C GLU A 67 -5.98 -8.81 -8.75
N ASP A 68 -6.46 -9.41 -7.64
CA ASP A 68 -7.27 -8.72 -6.64
C ASP A 68 -6.54 -7.50 -6.07
N PHE A 69 -5.25 -7.66 -5.78
CA PHE A 69 -4.39 -6.57 -5.36
C PHE A 69 -4.38 -5.43 -6.38
N CYS A 70 -4.19 -5.73 -7.67
CA CYS A 70 -4.12 -4.72 -8.71
C CYS A 70 -5.45 -3.98 -8.87
N LEU A 71 -6.56 -4.72 -8.92
CA LEU A 71 -7.91 -4.17 -9.05
C LEU A 71 -8.25 -3.26 -7.87
N LYS A 72 -8.04 -3.72 -6.63
CA LYS A 72 -8.29 -2.90 -5.44
C LYS A 72 -7.36 -1.68 -5.38
N SER A 73 -6.09 -1.84 -5.72
CA SER A 73 -5.12 -0.74 -5.72
C SER A 73 -5.53 0.37 -6.67
N ILE A 74 -6.00 0.05 -7.88
CA ILE A 74 -6.47 1.05 -8.85
C ILE A 74 -7.69 1.80 -8.31
N VAL A 75 -8.68 1.08 -7.78
CA VAL A 75 -9.87 1.71 -7.17
C VAL A 75 -9.48 2.65 -6.03
N TYR A 76 -8.54 2.23 -5.18
CA TYR A 76 -8.05 3.07 -4.09
C TYR A 76 -7.28 4.27 -4.59
N ILE A 77 -6.39 4.12 -5.56
CA ILE A 77 -5.66 5.22 -6.20
C ILE A 77 -6.64 6.26 -6.76
N GLU A 78 -7.64 5.84 -7.53
CA GLU A 78 -8.63 6.76 -8.10
C GLU A 78 -9.41 7.51 -7.00
N ASN A 79 -9.81 6.82 -5.94
CA ASN A 79 -10.51 7.44 -4.81
C ASN A 79 -9.60 8.43 -4.04
N ILE A 80 -8.33 8.08 -3.86
CA ILE A 80 -7.33 8.94 -3.22
C ILE A 80 -7.12 10.21 -4.06
N LEU A 81 -6.94 10.08 -5.37
CA LEU A 81 -6.76 11.20 -6.29
C LEU A 81 -7.99 12.12 -6.34
N LYS A 82 -9.20 11.57 -6.29
CA LYS A 82 -10.45 12.37 -6.17
C LYS A 82 -10.48 13.23 -4.91
N THR A 83 -9.80 12.81 -3.85
CA THR A 83 -9.71 13.56 -2.59
C THR A 83 -8.54 14.56 -2.53
N GLN A 84 -7.86 14.82 -3.65
CA GLN A 84 -6.66 15.68 -3.72
C GLN A 84 -5.53 15.19 -2.79
N SER A 85 -5.49 13.89 -2.51
CA SER A 85 -4.46 13.22 -1.73
C SER A 85 -3.51 12.49 -2.66
N VAL A 86 -2.28 12.26 -2.21
CA VAL A 86 -1.28 11.49 -2.96
C VAL A 86 -1.34 10.02 -2.57
N PRO A 87 -1.55 9.08 -3.51
CA PRO A 87 -1.47 7.64 -3.23
C PRO A 87 0.00 7.22 -3.11
N ILE A 88 0.34 6.54 -2.03
CA ILE A 88 1.70 6.04 -1.77
C ILE A 88 1.62 4.53 -1.56
N ILE A 89 2.32 3.77 -2.40
CA ILE A 89 2.36 2.31 -2.28
C ILE A 89 3.58 1.92 -1.45
N VAL A 90 3.36 1.19 -0.36
CA VAL A 90 4.40 0.77 0.59
C VAL A 90 4.29 -0.74 0.81
N GLY A 91 5.41 -1.46 0.68
CA GLY A 91 5.46 -2.89 1.00
C GLY A 91 6.62 -3.63 0.34
N VAL A 92 6.82 -4.89 0.74
CA VAL A 92 8.00 -5.70 0.39
C VAL A 92 7.71 -6.74 -0.70
N SER A 93 6.44 -6.96 -1.07
CA SER A 93 6.06 -7.97 -2.05
C SER A 93 6.27 -7.49 -3.49
N ASN A 94 7.46 -7.75 -4.01
CA ASN A 94 7.84 -7.38 -5.38
C ASN A 94 6.85 -7.92 -6.43
N SER A 95 6.31 -9.13 -6.26
CA SER A 95 5.36 -9.71 -7.23
C SER A 95 4.05 -8.91 -7.42
N TYR A 96 3.54 -8.25 -6.37
CA TYR A 96 2.33 -7.43 -6.47
C TYR A 96 2.62 -6.08 -7.13
N ILE A 97 3.73 -5.45 -6.76
CA ILE A 97 4.17 -4.19 -7.37
C ILE A 97 4.52 -4.41 -8.84
N GLU A 98 5.27 -5.46 -9.17
CA GLU A 98 5.66 -5.80 -10.52
C GLU A 98 4.43 -6.07 -11.39
N LYS A 99 3.46 -6.86 -10.90
CA LYS A 99 2.20 -7.09 -11.62
C LYS A 99 1.42 -5.79 -11.84
N LEU A 100 1.33 -4.92 -10.85
CA LEU A 100 0.62 -3.65 -10.98
C LEU A 100 1.28 -2.70 -11.98
N VAL A 101 2.61 -2.66 -11.99
CA VAL A 101 3.41 -1.66 -12.73
C VAL A 101 3.73 -2.11 -14.16
N GLU A 102 4.01 -3.40 -14.36
CA GLU A 102 4.44 -3.95 -15.65
C GLU A 102 3.30 -4.52 -16.49
N ASP A 103 2.16 -4.87 -15.86
CA ASP A 103 1.06 -5.44 -16.63
C ASP A 103 0.39 -4.38 -17.53
N PRO A 104 0.41 -4.57 -18.86
CA PRO A 104 -0.14 -3.61 -19.80
C PRO A 104 -1.66 -3.46 -19.67
N VAL A 105 -2.37 -4.43 -19.09
CA VAL A 105 -3.83 -4.34 -18.84
C VAL A 105 -4.15 -3.15 -17.95
N PHE A 106 -3.32 -2.87 -16.95
CA PHE A 106 -3.56 -1.79 -16.00
C PHE A 106 -3.04 -0.43 -16.48
N MET A 107 -2.14 -0.41 -17.47
CA MET A 107 -1.50 0.80 -18.04
C MET A 107 -1.01 1.78 -16.96
N PHE A 108 -0.53 1.23 -15.84
CA PHE A 108 -0.30 1.97 -14.63
C PHE A 108 0.71 3.11 -14.82
N LYS A 109 1.83 2.84 -15.49
CA LYS A 109 2.88 3.81 -15.82
C LYS A 109 2.41 4.98 -16.68
N TYR A 110 1.32 4.80 -17.45
CA TYR A 110 0.78 5.84 -18.32
C TYR A 110 -0.27 6.70 -17.62
N LYS A 111 -0.90 6.19 -16.56
CA LYS A 111 -2.03 6.84 -15.88
C LYS A 111 -1.64 7.56 -14.60
N TYR A 112 -0.56 7.14 -13.94
CA TYR A 112 -0.26 7.58 -12.57
C TYR A 112 1.22 7.92 -12.35
N ASP A 113 1.46 9.11 -11.79
CA ASP A 113 2.72 9.47 -11.15
C ASP A 113 2.68 9.00 -9.69
N SER A 114 3.05 7.74 -9.44
CA SER A 114 3.01 7.15 -8.09
C SER A 114 4.39 7.00 -7.46
N CYS A 115 4.51 7.29 -6.17
CA CYS A 115 5.72 7.01 -5.40
C CYS A 115 5.68 5.60 -4.77
N PHE A 116 6.73 4.81 -5.01
CA PHE A 116 6.96 3.50 -4.38
C PHE A 116 8.08 3.61 -3.33
N ILE A 117 7.79 3.32 -2.07
CA ILE A 117 8.75 3.47 -0.95
C ILE A 117 9.26 2.12 -0.45
#